data_AF-A0A328IR11-F1
#
_entry.id   AF-A0A328IR11-F1
#
_cell.length_a   1.000
_cell.length_b   1.000
_cell.length_c   1.000
_cell.angle_alpha   90.00
_cell.angle_beta   90.00
_cell.angle_gamma   90.00
#
_symmetry.space_group_name_H-M   'P 1'
#
loop_
_entity.id
_entity.type
_entity.pdbx_description
1 polymer ?
#
loop_
_entity_poly.entity_id
_entity_poly.type
_entity_poly.pdbx_seq_one_letter_code
_entity_poly.pdbx_strand_id
1 'polypeptide(L)'
;MNNQNFFKDKKRVIILSSVLISIILLSILGYFFFRKHKEKKDTIDSSTKQLKIKKQNKEAFLTEITTLEAELKEKELQFNTKKSEKDKAEIDYNNKNEELTKKIKSKNSLEEEINSLTNELKDKKTVLDNKKSQQNTAQTDYDTKNTELNQKKTMKTNITSEITTLEQNVQTKKSTLDDKISKMDTAKTDLETAEKSLEDKKSKPNSSTKTEDVLKDELSTKQSDFNTKKSEKEKAETDYNNKNEELTKKRKSKTDIETTISTLEKEVQGKLTVLNKIKAEVKKDQEDYNKFEEELNKKKESKKNSNIEQEITTLQQELAPKEKLLKSKKQELQVAEITLNQKSSLLIEKNKNKQSLETEISQLEKKIVFLQNNKNPFKKMKE
;
A
#
# COMPACT_ATOMS: atom_id res chain seq x y z
N MET A 1 53.98 -142.45 -69.26
CA MET A 1 52.66 -141.94 -69.70
C MET A 1 52.11 -141.09 -68.55
N ASN A 2 52.31 -139.77 -68.59
CA ASN A 2 51.36 -138.72 -69.04
C ASN A 2 50.22 -138.48 -68.03
N ASN A 3 49.83 -137.27 -67.60
CA ASN A 3 50.30 -135.90 -67.82
C ASN A 3 49.49 -134.98 -66.85
N GLN A 4 50.03 -133.80 -66.52
CA GLN A 4 49.35 -132.57 -66.02
C GLN A 4 48.97 -132.50 -64.52
N ASN A 5 49.75 -131.87 -63.61
CA ASN A 5 50.20 -130.47 -63.52
C ASN A 5 49.09 -129.44 -63.84
N PHE A 6 48.43 -128.84 -62.82
CA PHE A 6 48.06 -127.38 -62.80
C PHE A 6 47.24 -126.82 -61.60
N PHE A 7 47.04 -127.49 -60.46
CA PHE A 7 46.14 -126.93 -59.39
C PHE A 7 46.68 -126.86 -57.95
N LYS A 8 47.97 -127.10 -57.70
CA LYS A 8 48.56 -127.00 -56.35
C LYS A 8 49.17 -125.63 -55.97
N ASP A 9 49.38 -124.74 -56.94
CA ASP A 9 49.96 -123.39 -56.68
C ASP A 9 48.94 -122.27 -56.42
N LYS A 10 47.65 -122.44 -56.74
CA LYS A 10 46.62 -121.43 -56.42
C LYS A 10 46.32 -121.31 -54.93
N LYS A 11 46.38 -122.40 -54.14
CA LYS A 11 46.08 -122.36 -52.70
C LYS A 11 47.18 -121.67 -51.88
N ARG A 12 48.46 -121.78 -52.26
CA ARG A 12 49.56 -121.09 -51.58
C ARG A 12 49.61 -119.59 -51.90
N VAL A 13 49.29 -119.20 -53.14
CA VAL A 13 49.19 -117.78 -53.54
C VAL A 13 47.97 -117.07 -52.90
N ILE A 14 46.85 -117.78 -52.69
CA ILE A 14 45.67 -117.22 -51.98
C ILE A 14 45.91 -117.07 -50.46
N ILE A 15 46.64 -118.01 -49.83
CA ILE A 15 46.97 -117.91 -48.40
C ILE A 15 48.06 -116.85 -48.15
N LEU A 16 49.08 -116.75 -48.99
CA LEU A 16 50.10 -115.70 -48.89
C LEU A 16 49.54 -114.31 -49.24
N SER A 17 48.60 -114.17 -50.18
CA SER A 17 47.93 -112.90 -50.43
C SER A 17 46.98 -112.51 -49.29
N SER A 18 46.27 -113.46 -48.66
CA SER A 18 45.41 -113.23 -47.49
C SER A 18 46.20 -112.77 -46.25
N VAL A 19 47.38 -113.35 -46.01
CA VAL A 19 48.27 -112.96 -44.91
C VAL A 19 48.92 -111.60 -45.18
N LEU A 20 49.36 -111.33 -46.42
CA LEU A 20 49.94 -110.03 -46.79
C LEU A 20 48.88 -108.91 -46.77
N ILE A 21 47.65 -109.19 -47.23
CA ILE A 21 46.50 -108.27 -47.12
C ILE A 21 46.14 -108.04 -45.65
N SER A 22 46.19 -109.06 -44.79
CA SER A 22 45.96 -108.90 -43.35
C SER A 22 47.04 -108.04 -42.68
N ILE A 23 48.31 -108.20 -43.03
CA ILE A 23 49.41 -107.38 -42.48
C ILE A 23 49.33 -105.94 -42.97
N ILE A 24 48.98 -105.72 -44.25
CA ILE A 24 48.75 -104.38 -44.80
C ILE A 24 47.52 -103.74 -44.17
N LEU A 25 46.42 -104.48 -43.99
CA LEU A 25 45.23 -104.01 -43.28
C LEU A 25 45.51 -103.71 -41.82
N LEU A 26 46.26 -104.55 -41.10
CA LEU A 26 46.69 -104.30 -39.72
C LEU A 26 47.66 -103.11 -39.61
N SER A 27 48.52 -102.89 -40.60
CA SER A 27 49.43 -101.74 -40.66
C SER A 27 48.68 -100.44 -41.00
N ILE A 28 47.69 -100.50 -41.90
CA ILE A 28 46.78 -99.37 -42.19
C ILE A 28 45.89 -99.09 -40.99
N LEU A 29 45.36 -100.11 -40.31
CA LEU A 29 44.60 -99.95 -39.06
C LEU A 29 45.48 -99.36 -37.97
N GLY A 30 46.71 -99.84 -37.82
CA GLY A 30 47.71 -99.36 -36.86
C GLY A 30 48.11 -97.92 -37.14
N TYR A 31 48.36 -97.55 -38.40
CA TYR A 31 48.65 -96.17 -38.81
C TYR A 31 47.44 -95.26 -38.63
N PHE A 32 46.23 -95.73 -38.96
CA PHE A 32 44.99 -94.98 -38.74
C PHE A 32 44.71 -94.79 -37.25
N PHE A 33 44.97 -95.81 -36.42
CA PHE A 33 44.88 -95.71 -34.96
C PHE A 33 45.95 -94.78 -34.39
N PHE A 34 47.21 -94.88 -34.83
CA PHE A 34 48.30 -94.04 -34.37
C PHE A 34 48.10 -92.57 -34.78
N ARG A 35 47.68 -92.33 -36.02
CA ARG A 35 47.30 -90.99 -36.52
C ARG A 35 46.11 -90.44 -35.74
N LYS A 36 45.05 -91.22 -35.55
CA LYS A 36 43.87 -90.81 -34.75
C LYS A 36 44.20 -90.59 -33.28
N HIS A 37 45.16 -91.34 -32.72
CA HIS A 37 45.65 -91.16 -31.35
C HIS A 37 46.55 -89.93 -31.22
N LYS A 38 47.41 -89.66 -32.22
CA LYS A 38 48.25 -88.46 -32.30
C LYS A 38 47.41 -87.20 -32.49
N GLU A 39 46.49 -87.18 -33.45
CA GLU A 39 45.54 -86.09 -33.66
C GLU A 39 44.69 -85.81 -32.41
N LYS A 40 44.25 -86.86 -31.69
CA LYS A 40 43.57 -86.71 -30.40
C LYS A 40 44.48 -86.14 -29.31
N LYS A 41 45.72 -86.61 -29.19
CA LYS A 41 46.69 -86.10 -28.21
C LYS A 41 47.02 -84.63 -28.48
N ASP A 42 47.27 -84.27 -29.73
CA ASP A 42 47.53 -82.90 -30.15
C ASP A 42 46.31 -81.98 -29.90
N THR A 43 45.10 -82.51 -30.09
CA THR A 43 43.84 -81.80 -29.77
C THR A 43 43.65 -81.61 -28.27
N ILE A 44 44.00 -82.61 -27.44
CA ILE A 44 43.98 -82.51 -25.98
C ILE A 44 45.02 -81.50 -25.50
N ASP A 45 46.25 -81.55 -26.01
CA ASP A 45 47.34 -80.63 -25.62
C ASP A 45 47.02 -79.18 -26.04
N SER A 46 46.46 -78.99 -27.24
CA SER A 46 45.97 -77.68 -27.70
C SER A 46 44.82 -77.16 -26.84
N SER A 47 43.82 -78.00 -26.55
CA SER A 47 42.68 -77.63 -25.69
C SER A 47 43.14 -77.33 -24.25
N THR A 48 44.14 -78.05 -23.75
CA THR A 48 44.73 -77.84 -22.41
C THR A 48 45.51 -76.53 -22.34
N LYS A 49 46.26 -76.17 -23.40
CA LYS A 49 46.91 -74.85 -23.51
C LYS A 49 45.88 -73.72 -23.55
N GLN A 50 44.83 -73.87 -24.37
CA GLN A 50 43.73 -72.90 -24.41
C GLN A 50 43.05 -72.74 -23.05
N LEU A 51 42.80 -73.85 -22.34
CA LEU A 51 42.24 -73.83 -20.99
C LEU A 51 43.15 -73.06 -20.01
N LYS A 52 44.46 -73.29 -20.06
CA LYS A 52 45.42 -72.59 -19.20
C LYS A 52 45.41 -71.08 -19.45
N ILE A 53 45.41 -70.66 -20.72
CA ILE A 53 45.34 -69.24 -21.11
C ILE A 53 44.01 -68.63 -20.63
N LYS A 54 42.87 -69.29 -20.84
CA LYS A 54 41.57 -68.77 -20.38
C LYS A 54 41.48 -68.67 -18.86
N LYS A 55 42.09 -69.60 -18.11
CA LYS A 55 42.18 -69.52 -16.64
C LYS A 55 43.04 -68.33 -16.19
N GLN A 56 44.19 -68.10 -16.82
CA GLN A 56 45.02 -66.92 -16.56
C GLN A 56 44.28 -65.61 -16.88
N ASN A 57 43.57 -65.56 -18.02
CA ASN A 57 42.74 -64.41 -18.37
C ASN A 57 41.63 -64.18 -17.33
N LYS A 58 41.02 -65.24 -16.78
CA LYS A 58 40.02 -65.14 -15.72
C LYS A 58 40.61 -64.50 -14.45
N GLU A 59 41.81 -64.89 -14.05
CA GLU A 59 42.51 -64.30 -12.89
C GLU A 59 42.83 -62.82 -13.12
N ALA A 60 43.27 -62.45 -14.33
CA ALA A 60 43.48 -61.05 -14.71
C ALA A 60 42.17 -60.23 -14.68
N PHE A 61 41.07 -60.78 -15.22
CA PHE A 61 39.74 -60.16 -15.16
C PHE A 61 39.22 -60.01 -13.72
N LEU A 62 39.44 -61.01 -12.85
CA LEU A 62 39.07 -60.93 -11.45
C LEU A 62 39.79 -59.78 -10.75
N THR A 63 41.09 -59.64 -11.00
CA THR A 63 41.90 -58.54 -10.44
C THR A 63 41.38 -57.19 -10.93
N GLU A 64 41.08 -57.05 -12.22
CA GLU A 64 40.53 -55.82 -12.80
C GLU A 64 39.16 -55.48 -12.21
N ILE A 65 38.28 -56.48 -12.02
CA ILE A 65 36.97 -56.29 -11.37
C ILE A 65 37.15 -55.82 -9.93
N THR A 66 38.02 -56.44 -9.14
CA THR A 66 38.27 -56.02 -7.76
C THR A 66 38.81 -54.59 -7.67
N THR A 67 39.69 -54.19 -8.58
CA THR A 67 40.17 -52.80 -8.68
C THR A 67 39.02 -51.85 -9.03
N LEU A 68 38.17 -52.19 -10.01
CA LEU A 68 37.02 -51.37 -10.39
C LEU A 68 35.98 -51.27 -9.27
N GLU A 69 35.77 -52.32 -8.49
CA GLU A 69 34.90 -52.30 -7.30
C GLU A 69 35.43 -51.34 -6.23
N ALA A 70 36.74 -51.35 -5.99
CA ALA A 70 37.38 -50.43 -5.06
C ALA A 70 37.27 -48.96 -5.54
N GLU A 71 37.57 -48.71 -6.82
CA GLU A 71 37.41 -47.39 -7.44
C GLU A 71 35.96 -46.91 -7.41
N LEU A 72 34.99 -47.81 -7.65
CA LEU A 72 33.56 -47.49 -7.62
C LEU A 72 33.16 -47.04 -6.21
N LYS A 73 33.56 -47.79 -5.18
CA LYS A 73 33.29 -47.45 -3.78
C LYS A 73 33.89 -46.10 -3.39
N GLU A 74 35.08 -45.78 -3.89
CA GLU A 74 35.69 -44.47 -3.71
C GLU A 74 34.86 -43.37 -4.40
N LYS A 75 34.37 -43.60 -5.62
CA LYS A 75 33.50 -42.66 -6.33
C LYS A 75 32.15 -42.48 -5.66
N GLU A 76 31.57 -43.52 -5.07
CA GLU A 76 30.36 -43.41 -4.26
C GLU A 76 30.59 -42.51 -3.04
N LEU A 77 31.72 -42.67 -2.34
CA LEU A 77 32.07 -41.82 -1.21
C LEU A 77 32.27 -40.36 -1.64
N GLN A 78 32.97 -40.14 -2.75
CA GLN A 78 33.18 -38.80 -3.32
C GLN A 78 31.83 -38.16 -3.70
N PHE A 79 30.94 -38.90 -4.37
CA PHE A 79 29.60 -38.44 -4.72
C PHE A 79 28.80 -38.03 -3.49
N ASN A 80 28.75 -38.89 -2.45
CA ASN A 80 28.03 -38.60 -1.21
C ASN A 80 28.59 -37.37 -0.49
N THR A 81 29.90 -37.18 -0.50
CA THR A 81 30.56 -35.99 0.05
C THR A 81 30.14 -34.73 -0.71
N LYS A 82 30.20 -34.75 -2.05
CA LYS A 82 29.78 -33.63 -2.89
C LYS A 82 28.31 -33.31 -2.75
N LYS A 83 27.46 -34.34 -2.57
CA LYS A 83 26.04 -34.17 -2.30
C LYS A 83 25.82 -33.41 -0.99
N SER A 84 26.50 -33.83 0.09
CA SER A 84 26.43 -33.14 1.38
C SER A 84 26.94 -31.70 1.32
N GLU A 85 28.04 -31.44 0.60
CA GLU A 85 28.56 -30.07 0.39
C GLU A 85 27.56 -29.18 -0.34
N LYS A 86 26.92 -29.70 -1.41
CA LYS A 86 25.87 -28.99 -2.15
C LYS A 86 24.68 -28.69 -1.25
N ASP A 87 24.22 -29.67 -0.46
CA ASP A 87 23.04 -29.51 0.39
C ASP A 87 23.29 -28.47 1.49
N LYS A 88 24.50 -28.44 2.07
CA LYS A 88 24.92 -27.39 3.02
C LYS A 88 24.93 -26.01 2.36
N ALA A 89 25.49 -25.88 1.16
CA ALA A 89 25.50 -24.62 0.42
C ALA A 89 24.08 -24.14 0.07
N GLU A 90 23.16 -25.06 -0.22
CA GLU A 90 21.77 -24.74 -0.52
C GLU A 90 21.01 -24.25 0.72
N ILE A 91 21.17 -24.91 1.86
CA ILE A 91 20.60 -24.47 3.13
C ILE A 91 21.10 -23.08 3.50
N ASP A 92 22.41 -22.84 3.40
CA ASP A 92 23.02 -21.55 3.72
C ASP A 92 22.52 -20.42 2.81
N TYR A 93 22.42 -20.68 1.50
CA TYR A 93 21.82 -19.74 0.54
C TYR A 93 20.35 -19.46 0.87
N ASN A 94 19.54 -20.49 1.10
CA ASN A 94 18.10 -20.34 1.37
C ASN A 94 17.84 -19.56 2.66
N ASN A 95 18.54 -19.89 3.74
CA ASN A 95 18.42 -19.19 5.02
C ASN A 95 18.70 -17.68 4.86
N LYS A 96 19.75 -17.34 4.12
CA LYS A 96 20.12 -15.95 3.90
C LYS A 96 19.12 -15.22 3.00
N ASN A 97 18.63 -15.89 1.97
CA ASN A 97 17.60 -15.36 1.08
C ASN A 97 16.27 -15.12 1.82
N GLU A 98 15.90 -15.99 2.76
CA GLU A 98 14.73 -15.80 3.61
C GLU A 98 14.88 -14.60 4.55
N GLU A 99 16.05 -14.41 5.15
CA GLU A 99 16.37 -13.23 5.97
C GLU A 99 16.22 -11.93 5.17
N LEU A 100 16.81 -11.90 3.97
CA LEU A 100 16.68 -10.77 3.03
C LEU A 100 15.21 -10.50 2.68
N THR A 101 14.45 -11.55 2.37
CA THR A 101 13.02 -11.43 2.03
C THR A 101 12.21 -10.85 3.19
N LYS A 102 12.48 -11.27 4.43
CA LYS A 102 11.81 -10.73 5.63
C LYS A 102 12.12 -9.24 5.80
N LYS A 103 13.39 -8.83 5.66
CA LYS A 103 13.79 -7.42 5.77
C LYS A 103 13.17 -6.55 4.68
N ILE A 104 13.14 -7.02 3.43
CA ILE A 104 12.46 -6.30 2.33
C ILE A 104 10.97 -6.12 2.64
N LYS A 105 10.28 -7.17 3.11
CA LYS A 105 8.86 -7.06 3.51
C LYS A 105 8.64 -6.03 4.61
N SER A 106 9.49 -6.04 5.65
CA SER A 106 9.42 -5.05 6.73
C SER A 106 9.67 -3.62 6.23
N LYS A 107 10.63 -3.42 5.32
CA LYS A 107 10.88 -2.11 4.69
C LYS A 107 9.65 -1.62 3.93
N ASN A 108 9.10 -2.45 3.06
CA ASN A 108 7.95 -2.08 2.24
C ASN A 108 6.72 -1.76 3.10
N SER A 109 6.47 -2.54 4.15
CA SER A 109 5.38 -2.28 5.09
C SER A 109 5.53 -0.93 5.80
N LEU A 110 6.74 -0.56 6.24
CA LEU A 110 7.01 0.76 6.82
C LEU A 110 6.81 1.89 5.79
N GLU A 111 7.18 1.68 4.53
CA GLU A 111 6.98 2.66 3.46
C GLU A 111 5.50 2.87 3.14
N GLU A 112 4.72 1.80 3.08
CA GLU A 112 3.26 1.87 2.90
C GLU A 112 2.59 2.63 4.04
N GLU A 113 2.98 2.36 5.29
CA GLU A 113 2.45 3.07 6.46
C GLU A 113 2.80 4.56 6.43
N ILE A 114 4.06 4.92 6.13
CA ILE A 114 4.49 6.32 6.00
C ILE A 114 3.74 7.03 4.87
N ASN A 115 3.53 6.37 3.73
CA ASN A 115 2.79 6.95 2.60
C ASN A 115 1.31 7.15 2.94
N SER A 116 0.68 6.18 3.61
CA SER A 116 -0.69 6.29 4.09
C SER A 116 -0.85 7.47 5.05
N LEU A 117 0.01 7.56 6.07
CA LEU A 117 0.01 8.67 7.03
C LEU A 117 0.30 10.01 6.33
N THR A 118 1.20 10.05 5.34
CA THR A 118 1.49 11.29 4.61
C THR A 118 0.25 11.80 3.85
N ASN A 119 -0.50 10.90 3.21
CA ASN A 119 -1.72 11.27 2.50
C ASN A 119 -2.83 11.73 3.47
N GLU A 120 -3.04 11.00 4.56
CA GLU A 120 -4.06 11.40 5.54
C GLU A 120 -3.71 12.74 6.21
N LEU A 121 -2.42 13.01 6.49
CA LEU A 121 -1.99 14.30 7.01
C LEU A 121 -2.30 15.45 6.05
N LYS A 122 -2.12 15.23 4.74
CA LYS A 122 -2.46 16.22 3.70
C LYS A 122 -3.96 16.52 3.65
N ASP A 123 -4.79 15.49 3.78
CA ASP A 123 -6.24 15.66 3.80
C ASP A 123 -6.68 16.42 5.05
N LYS A 124 -6.15 16.05 6.23
CA LYS A 124 -6.41 16.78 7.49
C LYS A 124 -5.96 18.24 7.40
N LYS A 125 -4.81 18.52 6.77
CA LYS A 125 -4.35 19.91 6.56
C LYS A 125 -5.34 20.71 5.73
N THR A 126 -5.86 20.11 4.66
CA THR A 126 -6.83 20.75 3.77
C THR A 126 -8.13 21.07 4.51
N VAL A 127 -8.64 20.14 5.33
CA VAL A 127 -9.82 20.35 6.17
C VAL A 127 -9.58 21.49 7.16
N LEU A 128 -8.45 21.48 7.86
CA LEU A 128 -8.08 22.51 8.83
C LEU A 128 -7.99 23.91 8.18
N ASP A 129 -7.39 24.02 7.00
CA ASP A 129 -7.29 25.29 6.27
C ASP A 129 -8.67 25.82 5.85
N ASN A 130 -9.54 24.93 5.37
CA ASN A 130 -10.93 25.30 5.05
C ASN A 130 -11.68 25.79 6.29
N LYS A 131 -11.52 25.14 7.44
CA LYS A 131 -12.14 25.54 8.70
C LYS A 131 -11.60 26.88 9.21
N LYS A 132 -10.29 27.14 9.08
CA LYS A 132 -9.69 28.45 9.38
C LYS A 132 -10.23 29.55 8.47
N SER A 133 -10.44 29.26 7.18
CA SER A 133 -11.08 30.20 6.26
C SER A 133 -12.52 30.53 6.69
N GLN A 134 -13.31 29.49 7.03
CA GLN A 134 -14.67 29.67 7.57
C GLN A 134 -14.69 30.48 8.87
N GLN A 135 -13.71 30.26 9.77
CA GLN A 135 -13.55 31.05 10.98
C GLN A 135 -13.33 32.53 10.66
N ASN A 136 -12.45 32.85 9.70
CA ASN A 136 -12.18 34.22 9.29
C ASN A 136 -13.42 34.88 8.68
N THR A 137 -14.16 34.17 7.83
CA THR A 137 -15.43 34.68 7.28
C THR A 137 -16.44 34.96 8.40
N ALA A 138 -16.63 34.03 9.34
CA ALA A 138 -17.55 34.22 10.46
C ALA A 138 -17.13 35.38 11.39
N GLN A 139 -15.83 35.61 11.55
CA GLN A 139 -15.29 36.73 12.32
C GLN A 139 -15.61 38.07 11.65
N THR A 140 -15.33 38.21 10.35
CA THR A 140 -15.65 39.41 9.56
C THR A 140 -17.14 39.72 9.57
N ASP A 141 -17.97 38.68 9.43
CA ASP A 141 -19.43 38.78 9.49
C ASP A 141 -19.92 39.31 10.85
N TYR A 142 -19.36 38.79 11.94
CA TYR A 142 -19.66 39.25 13.30
C TYR A 142 -19.23 40.72 13.49
N ASP A 143 -18.00 41.07 13.09
CA ASP A 143 -17.46 42.42 13.27
C ASP A 143 -18.24 43.46 12.46
N THR A 144 -18.67 43.11 11.25
CA THR A 144 -19.51 43.96 10.40
C THR A 144 -20.85 44.26 11.07
N LYS A 145 -21.55 43.22 11.56
CA LYS A 145 -22.84 43.41 12.24
C LYS A 145 -22.70 44.13 13.57
N ASN A 146 -21.64 43.87 14.31
CA ASN A 146 -21.36 44.58 15.55
C ASN A 146 -21.08 46.08 15.30
N THR A 147 -20.43 46.40 14.18
CA THR A 147 -20.22 47.79 13.75
C THR A 147 -21.54 48.48 13.38
N GLU A 148 -22.40 47.83 12.58
CA GLU A 148 -23.76 48.35 12.28
C GLU A 148 -24.55 48.62 13.56
N LEU A 149 -24.51 47.69 14.53
CA LEU A 149 -25.17 47.83 15.81
C LEU A 149 -24.68 49.06 16.57
N ASN A 150 -23.36 49.25 16.66
CA ASN A 150 -22.77 50.40 17.35
C ASN A 150 -23.13 51.73 16.66
N GLN A 151 -23.15 51.77 15.33
CA GLN A 151 -23.61 52.95 14.59
C GLN A 151 -25.07 53.29 14.93
N LYS A 152 -25.97 52.30 15.02
CA LYS A 152 -27.36 52.53 15.42
C LYS A 152 -27.49 53.01 16.87
N LYS A 153 -26.67 52.49 17.79
CA LYS A 153 -26.62 52.99 19.18
C LYS A 153 -26.18 54.46 19.25
N THR A 154 -25.20 54.86 18.44
CA THR A 154 -24.80 56.27 18.30
C THR A 154 -25.95 57.12 17.74
N MET A 155 -26.62 56.68 16.68
CA MET A 155 -27.78 57.39 16.12
C MET A 155 -28.90 57.58 17.16
N LYS A 156 -29.21 56.54 17.96
CA LYS A 156 -30.18 56.64 19.07
C LYS A 156 -29.79 57.72 20.07
N THR A 157 -28.51 57.80 20.41
CA THR A 157 -27.98 58.81 21.35
C THR A 157 -28.17 60.21 20.78
N ASN A 158 -27.80 60.42 19.51
CA ASN A 158 -27.97 61.72 18.83
C ASN A 158 -29.44 62.14 18.77
N ILE A 159 -30.34 61.25 18.36
CA ILE A 159 -31.79 61.54 18.32
C ILE A 159 -32.33 61.85 19.72
N THR A 160 -31.84 61.17 20.75
CA THR A 160 -32.26 61.44 22.14
C THR A 160 -31.89 62.87 22.53
N SER A 161 -30.67 63.32 22.22
CA SER A 161 -30.24 64.71 22.45
C SER A 161 -31.06 65.73 21.66
N GLU A 162 -31.38 65.44 20.39
CA GLU A 162 -32.24 66.30 19.56
C GLU A 162 -33.66 66.41 20.13
N ILE A 163 -34.24 65.30 20.61
CA ILE A 163 -35.55 65.28 21.27
C ILE A 163 -35.53 66.19 22.51
N THR A 164 -34.51 66.10 23.36
CA THR A 164 -34.40 66.95 24.55
C THR A 164 -34.37 68.44 24.18
N THR A 165 -33.61 68.82 23.16
CA THR A 165 -33.58 70.21 22.66
C THR A 165 -34.95 70.64 22.10
N LEU A 166 -35.63 69.77 21.36
CA LEU A 166 -36.97 70.06 20.83
C LEU A 166 -38.02 70.18 21.95
N GLU A 167 -37.94 69.36 23.00
CA GLU A 167 -38.83 69.46 24.16
C GLU A 167 -38.70 70.83 24.85
N GLN A 168 -37.47 71.33 25.03
CA GLN A 168 -37.21 72.66 25.57
C GLN A 168 -37.78 73.78 24.67
N ASN A 169 -37.62 73.64 23.35
CA ASN A 169 -38.17 74.59 22.38
C ASN A 169 -39.71 74.59 22.38
N VAL A 170 -40.33 73.41 22.41
CA VAL A 170 -41.80 73.27 22.50
C VAL A 170 -42.30 73.92 23.79
N GLN A 171 -41.64 73.68 24.93
CA GLN A 171 -42.00 74.30 26.21
C GLN A 171 -41.90 75.82 26.15
N THR A 172 -40.84 76.36 25.54
CA THR A 172 -40.65 77.81 25.37
C THR A 172 -41.72 78.44 24.47
N LYS A 173 -42.06 77.76 23.36
CA LYS A 173 -43.14 78.21 22.45
C LYS A 173 -44.50 78.14 23.12
N LYS A 174 -44.74 77.12 23.95
CA LYS A 174 -45.96 77.00 24.75
C LYS A 174 -46.10 78.18 25.72
N SER A 175 -45.05 78.48 26.50
CA SER A 175 -45.04 79.63 27.39
C SER A 175 -45.29 80.95 26.64
N THR A 176 -44.69 81.11 25.45
CA THR A 176 -44.94 82.29 24.60
C THR A 176 -46.40 82.36 24.14
N LEU A 177 -46.99 81.23 23.75
CA LEU A 177 -48.41 81.16 23.37
C LEU A 177 -49.31 81.53 24.55
N ASP A 178 -49.05 80.98 25.74
CA ASP A 178 -49.80 81.28 26.96
C ASP A 178 -49.74 82.78 27.30
N ASP A 179 -48.56 83.41 27.19
CA ASP A 179 -48.39 84.86 27.35
C ASP A 179 -49.19 85.68 26.33
N LYS A 180 -49.24 85.23 25.06
CA LYS A 180 -50.01 85.91 24.01
C LYS A 180 -51.51 85.78 24.24
N ILE A 181 -51.97 84.62 24.71
CA ILE A 181 -53.37 84.40 25.11
C ILE A 181 -53.73 85.38 26.23
N SER A 182 -52.93 85.44 27.30
CA SER A 182 -53.18 86.34 28.43
C SER A 182 -53.23 87.82 28.03
N LYS A 183 -52.32 88.26 27.14
CA LYS A 183 -52.35 89.63 26.59
C LYS A 183 -53.56 89.91 25.72
N MET A 184 -53.99 88.94 24.91
CA MET A 184 -55.21 89.05 24.10
C MET A 184 -56.46 89.14 24.99
N ASP A 185 -56.53 88.33 26.06
CA ASP A 185 -57.63 88.37 27.02
C ASP A 185 -57.69 89.72 27.75
N THR A 186 -56.54 90.27 28.14
CA THR A 186 -56.46 91.63 28.73
C THR A 186 -56.95 92.69 27.74
N ALA A 187 -56.48 92.68 26.50
CA ALA A 187 -56.92 93.61 25.46
C ALA A 187 -58.43 93.50 25.17
N LYS A 188 -58.98 92.28 25.28
CA LYS A 188 -60.42 92.04 25.15
C LYS A 188 -61.22 92.69 26.28
N THR A 189 -60.79 92.52 27.53
CA THR A 189 -61.44 93.17 28.68
C THR A 189 -61.36 94.70 28.60
N ASP A 190 -60.22 95.24 28.17
CA ASP A 190 -60.07 96.68 27.93
C ASP A 190 -61.04 97.19 26.85
N LEU A 191 -61.18 96.44 25.75
CA LEU A 191 -62.12 96.73 24.67
C LEU A 191 -63.57 96.74 25.17
N GLU A 192 -63.99 95.68 25.88
CA GLU A 192 -65.33 95.57 26.49
C GLU A 192 -65.61 96.74 27.46
N THR A 193 -64.59 97.19 28.19
CA THR A 193 -64.69 98.34 29.11
C THR A 193 -64.87 99.67 28.35
N ALA A 194 -64.13 99.86 27.25
CA ALA A 194 -64.27 101.03 26.39
C ALA A 194 -65.64 101.08 25.70
N GLU A 195 -66.13 99.93 25.21
CA GLU A 195 -67.48 99.80 24.64
C GLU A 195 -68.55 100.22 25.64
N LYS A 196 -68.48 99.70 26.87
CA LYS A 196 -69.42 100.05 27.95
C LYS A 196 -69.34 101.54 28.31
N SER A 197 -68.14 102.11 28.39
CA SER A 197 -67.94 103.53 28.70
C SER A 197 -68.55 104.45 27.64
N LEU A 198 -68.44 104.07 26.36
CA LEU A 198 -69.08 104.79 25.26
C LEU A 198 -70.61 104.69 25.34
N GLU A 199 -71.16 103.51 25.63
CA GLU A 199 -72.61 103.29 25.78
C GLU A 199 -73.19 104.06 26.99
N ASP A 200 -72.51 104.02 28.13
CA ASP A 200 -72.84 104.78 29.34
C ASP A 200 -72.79 106.30 29.11
N LYS A 201 -71.94 106.76 28.19
CA LYS A 201 -71.88 108.18 27.82
C LYS A 201 -73.03 108.58 26.91
N LYS A 202 -73.39 107.75 25.93
CA LYS A 202 -74.52 107.98 25.01
C LYS A 202 -75.88 108.03 25.73
N SER A 203 -76.04 107.30 26.83
CA SER A 203 -77.28 107.26 27.61
C SER A 203 -77.52 108.48 28.52
N LYS A 204 -76.57 109.43 28.65
CA LYS A 204 -76.71 110.63 29.50
C LYS A 204 -77.21 111.87 28.73
N PRO A 205 -78.31 112.52 29.14
CA PRO A 205 -78.76 113.79 28.55
C PRO A 205 -77.75 114.92 28.84
N ASN A 206 -77.45 115.77 27.85
CA ASN A 206 -76.40 116.82 27.84
C ASN A 206 -74.93 116.35 27.77
N SER A 207 -74.70 115.15 27.23
CA SER A 207 -73.36 114.69 26.83
C SER A 207 -72.75 115.60 25.74
N SER A 208 -71.53 116.13 25.96
CA SER A 208 -70.77 116.90 24.95
C SER A 208 -70.27 115.99 23.82
N THR A 209 -70.50 116.40 22.57
CA THR A 209 -70.03 115.69 21.36
C THR A 209 -68.53 115.43 21.37
N LYS A 210 -67.73 116.39 21.87
CA LYS A 210 -66.27 116.23 21.99
C LYS A 210 -65.85 115.05 22.86
N THR A 211 -66.60 114.73 23.93
CA THR A 211 -66.28 113.59 24.80
C THR A 211 -66.66 112.27 24.17
N GLU A 212 -67.74 112.25 23.38
CA GLU A 212 -68.14 111.05 22.64
C GLU A 212 -67.15 110.71 21.52
N ASP A 213 -66.61 111.72 20.83
CA ASP A 213 -65.60 111.52 19.78
C ASP A 213 -64.30 110.94 20.38
N VAL A 214 -63.84 111.45 21.53
CA VAL A 214 -62.67 110.89 22.24
C VAL A 214 -62.88 109.41 22.62
N LEU A 215 -64.06 109.06 23.12
CA LEU A 215 -64.37 107.66 23.48
C LEU A 215 -64.47 106.74 22.25
N LYS A 216 -64.91 107.26 21.08
CA LYS A 216 -64.89 106.51 19.82
C LYS A 216 -63.46 106.26 19.34
N ASP A 217 -62.58 107.24 19.44
CA ASP A 217 -61.17 107.10 19.07
C ASP A 217 -60.46 106.10 20.00
N GLU A 218 -60.74 106.16 21.31
CA GLU A 218 -60.24 105.19 22.29
C GLU A 218 -60.73 103.77 21.98
N LEU A 219 -62.03 103.60 21.70
CA LEU A 219 -62.62 102.32 21.33
C LEU A 219 -61.98 101.75 20.05
N SER A 220 -61.80 102.58 19.02
CA SER A 220 -61.12 102.19 17.77
C SER A 220 -59.67 101.74 18.03
N THR A 221 -58.97 102.44 18.91
CA THR A 221 -57.60 102.10 19.32
C THR A 221 -57.56 100.75 20.05
N LYS A 222 -58.46 100.51 21.00
CA LYS A 222 -58.58 99.23 21.72
C LYS A 222 -58.96 98.08 20.80
N GLN A 223 -59.84 98.31 19.82
CA GLN A 223 -60.22 97.33 18.82
C GLN A 223 -59.02 96.91 17.96
N SER A 224 -58.20 97.88 17.56
CA SER A 224 -56.97 97.65 16.80
C SER A 224 -55.94 96.85 17.61
N ASP A 225 -55.75 97.19 18.88
CA ASP A 225 -54.84 96.44 19.77
C ASP A 225 -55.33 95.00 19.97
N PHE A 226 -56.63 94.78 20.24
CA PHE A 226 -57.20 93.43 20.34
C PHE A 226 -56.97 92.61 19.07
N ASN A 227 -57.23 93.18 17.88
CA ASN A 227 -57.00 92.50 16.61
C ASN A 227 -55.51 92.17 16.39
N THR A 228 -54.61 93.06 16.82
CA THR A 228 -53.16 92.81 16.79
C THR A 228 -52.78 91.65 17.70
N LYS A 229 -53.26 91.62 18.96
CA LYS A 229 -52.99 90.52 19.91
C LYS A 229 -53.57 89.19 19.46
N LYS A 230 -54.76 89.19 18.86
CA LYS A 230 -55.35 87.99 18.24
C LYS A 230 -54.43 87.41 17.16
N SER A 231 -53.91 88.26 16.28
CA SER A 231 -53.01 87.86 15.19
C SER A 231 -51.67 87.34 15.74
N GLU A 232 -51.12 87.98 16.78
CA GLU A 232 -49.92 87.49 17.49
C GLU A 232 -50.15 86.11 18.13
N LYS A 233 -51.32 85.86 18.72
CA LYS A 233 -51.70 84.56 19.31
C LYS A 233 -51.79 83.47 18.24
N GLU A 234 -52.47 83.73 17.12
CA GLU A 234 -52.60 82.76 16.01
C GLU A 234 -51.22 82.37 15.44
N LYS A 235 -50.30 83.34 15.32
CA LYS A 235 -48.92 83.08 14.93
C LYS A 235 -48.17 82.23 15.96
N ALA A 236 -48.29 82.54 17.25
CA ALA A 236 -47.65 81.76 18.31
C ALA A 236 -48.20 80.33 18.40
N GLU A 237 -49.49 80.14 18.14
CA GLU A 237 -50.14 78.82 18.10
C GLU A 237 -49.64 77.98 16.93
N THR A 238 -49.50 78.59 15.75
CA THR A 238 -48.91 77.94 14.57
C THR A 238 -47.47 77.51 14.84
N ASP A 239 -46.65 78.40 15.42
CA ASP A 239 -45.26 78.10 15.80
C ASP A 239 -45.17 76.93 16.80
N TYR A 240 -46.05 76.92 17.82
CA TYR A 240 -46.11 75.85 18.82
C TYR A 240 -46.49 74.50 18.17
N ASN A 241 -47.56 74.49 17.37
CA ASN A 241 -48.04 73.27 16.71
C ASN A 241 -46.96 72.69 15.77
N ASN A 242 -46.31 73.54 14.97
CA ASN A 242 -45.23 73.12 14.07
C ASN A 242 -44.08 72.45 14.83
N LYS A 243 -43.64 73.03 15.97
CA LYS A 243 -42.57 72.45 16.79
C LYS A 243 -42.99 71.16 17.48
N ASN A 244 -44.24 71.07 17.92
CA ASN A 244 -44.76 69.86 18.55
C ASN A 244 -44.90 68.69 17.55
N GLU A 245 -45.24 68.97 16.29
CA GLU A 245 -45.22 67.97 15.21
C GLU A 245 -43.79 67.48 14.91
N GLU A 246 -42.80 68.38 14.86
CA GLU A 246 -41.39 68.02 14.68
C GLU A 246 -40.90 67.09 15.79
N LEU A 247 -41.24 67.41 17.05
CA LEU A 247 -40.95 66.57 18.22
C LEU A 247 -41.58 65.18 18.10
N THR A 248 -42.84 65.10 17.66
CA THR A 248 -43.55 63.84 17.46
C THR A 248 -42.88 62.96 16.41
N LYS A 249 -42.46 63.55 15.27
CA LYS A 249 -41.72 62.84 14.21
C LYS A 249 -40.38 62.29 14.72
N LYS A 250 -39.64 63.07 15.51
CA LYS A 250 -38.37 62.62 16.12
C LYS A 250 -38.55 61.50 17.13
N ARG A 251 -39.58 61.55 17.98
CA ARG A 251 -39.91 60.46 18.91
C ARG A 251 -40.22 59.15 18.16
N LYS A 252 -40.98 59.21 17.06
CA LYS A 252 -41.21 58.04 16.22
C LYS A 252 -39.90 57.46 15.65
N SER A 253 -39.04 58.32 15.10
CA SER A 253 -37.74 57.89 14.57
C SER A 253 -36.86 57.23 15.64
N LYS A 254 -36.90 57.69 16.90
CA LYS A 254 -36.22 57.04 18.03
C LYS A 254 -36.72 55.60 18.23
N THR A 255 -38.04 55.40 18.27
CA THR A 255 -38.65 54.07 18.43
C THR A 255 -38.27 53.12 17.29
N ASP A 256 -38.24 53.61 16.04
CA ASP A 256 -37.84 52.82 14.88
C ASP A 256 -36.36 52.36 14.98
N ILE A 257 -35.47 53.24 15.46
CA ILE A 257 -34.07 52.89 15.71
C ILE A 257 -33.95 51.89 16.87
N GLU A 258 -34.70 52.06 17.95
CA GLU A 258 -34.70 51.12 19.08
C GLU A 258 -35.11 49.70 18.66
N THR A 259 -36.13 49.60 17.80
CA THR A 259 -36.56 48.33 17.22
C THR A 259 -35.44 47.72 16.37
N THR A 260 -34.78 48.53 15.55
CA THR A 260 -33.64 48.09 14.71
C THR A 260 -32.46 47.60 15.56
N ILE A 261 -32.14 48.30 16.65
CA ILE A 261 -31.08 47.91 17.60
C ILE A 261 -31.40 46.53 18.20
N SER A 262 -32.63 46.32 18.68
CA SER A 262 -33.04 45.04 19.25
C SER A 262 -32.90 43.87 18.26
N THR A 263 -33.21 44.09 16.97
CA THR A 263 -32.99 43.08 15.93
C THR A 263 -31.50 42.80 15.71
N LEU A 264 -30.68 43.84 15.58
CA LEU A 264 -29.24 43.71 15.38
C LEU A 264 -28.54 43.04 16.58
N GLU A 265 -28.98 43.30 17.82
CA GLU A 265 -28.44 42.62 19.01
C GLU A 265 -28.63 41.10 18.93
N LYS A 266 -29.80 40.64 18.47
CA LYS A 266 -30.05 39.21 18.26
C LYS A 266 -29.20 38.63 17.14
N GLU A 267 -29.04 39.34 16.03
CA GLU A 267 -28.19 38.91 14.92
C GLU A 267 -26.71 38.80 15.34
N VAL A 268 -26.19 39.81 16.04
CA VAL A 268 -24.82 39.82 16.57
C VAL A 268 -24.61 38.66 17.54
N GLN A 269 -25.54 38.41 18.45
CA GLN A 269 -25.46 37.29 19.38
C GLN A 269 -25.48 35.92 18.66
N GLY A 270 -26.32 35.79 17.63
CA GLY A 270 -26.37 34.60 16.78
C GLY A 270 -25.04 34.36 16.07
N LYS A 271 -24.48 35.38 15.43
CA LYS A 271 -23.17 35.31 14.75
C LYS A 271 -22.03 35.00 15.72
N LEU A 272 -22.02 35.60 16.91
CA LEU A 272 -21.03 35.32 17.95
C LEU A 272 -21.06 33.84 18.38
N THR A 273 -22.25 33.28 18.51
CA THR A 273 -22.43 31.86 18.86
C THR A 273 -21.86 30.94 17.77
N VAL A 274 -22.13 31.23 16.50
CA VAL A 274 -21.58 30.47 15.36
C VAL A 274 -20.06 30.58 15.32
N LEU A 275 -19.52 31.79 15.45
CA LEU A 275 -18.08 32.05 15.48
C LEU A 275 -17.37 31.25 16.58
N ASN A 276 -17.93 31.22 17.79
CA ASN A 276 -17.36 30.46 18.91
C ASN A 276 -17.38 28.95 18.66
N LYS A 277 -18.43 28.41 18.04
CA LYS A 277 -18.48 27.00 17.63
C LYS A 277 -17.39 26.66 16.62
N ILE A 278 -17.25 27.49 15.57
CA ILE A 278 -16.21 27.28 14.54
C ILE A 278 -14.80 27.38 15.16
N LYS A 279 -14.55 28.34 16.07
CA LYS A 279 -13.28 28.44 16.81
C LYS A 279 -12.94 27.18 17.59
N ALA A 280 -13.94 26.58 18.25
CA ALA A 280 -13.74 25.33 18.98
C ALA A 280 -13.44 24.15 18.04
N GLU A 281 -14.12 24.05 16.90
CA GLU A 281 -13.85 23.03 15.88
C GLU A 281 -12.45 23.18 15.28
N VAL A 282 -12.04 24.40 14.90
CA VAL A 282 -10.68 24.67 14.38
C VAL A 282 -9.62 24.27 15.39
N LYS A 283 -9.83 24.54 16.69
CA LYS A 283 -8.90 24.15 17.74
C LYS A 283 -8.75 22.63 17.79
N LYS A 284 -9.86 21.89 17.77
CA LYS A 284 -9.85 20.42 17.77
C LYS A 284 -9.14 19.87 16.53
N ASP A 285 -9.48 20.35 15.35
CA ASP A 285 -8.87 19.89 14.10
C ASP A 285 -7.35 20.21 14.05
N GLN A 286 -6.92 21.31 14.67
CA GLN A 286 -5.50 21.65 14.83
C GLN A 286 -4.78 20.67 15.77
N GLU A 287 -5.40 20.31 16.89
CA GLU A 287 -4.84 19.33 17.83
C GLU A 287 -4.73 17.94 17.19
N ASP A 288 -5.75 17.52 16.44
CA ASP A 288 -5.77 16.25 15.72
C ASP A 288 -4.72 16.23 14.59
N TYR A 289 -4.55 17.35 13.87
CA TYR A 289 -3.48 17.51 12.88
C TYR A 289 -2.09 17.35 13.51
N ASN A 290 -1.82 18.03 14.63
CA ASN A 290 -0.52 17.99 15.29
C ASN A 290 -0.17 16.57 15.78
N LYS A 291 -1.13 15.85 16.38
CA LYS A 291 -0.92 14.45 16.80
C LYS A 291 -0.51 13.55 15.64
N PHE A 292 -1.17 13.74 14.49
CA PHE A 292 -0.92 12.94 13.30
C PHE A 292 0.44 13.26 12.67
N GLU A 293 0.84 14.54 12.69
CA GLU A 293 2.17 14.99 12.27
C GLU A 293 3.27 14.37 13.15
N GLU A 294 3.07 14.34 14.47
CA GLU A 294 3.99 13.67 15.41
C GLU A 294 4.11 12.16 15.13
N GLU A 295 3.00 11.48 14.87
CA GLU A 295 2.99 10.06 14.53
C GLU A 295 3.76 9.77 13.24
N LEU A 296 3.52 10.56 12.19
CA LEU A 296 4.27 10.46 10.93
C LEU A 296 5.77 10.67 11.16
N ASN A 297 6.15 11.65 11.97
CA ASN A 297 7.55 11.93 12.27
C ASN A 297 8.21 10.77 13.04
N LYS A 298 7.53 10.19 14.03
CA LYS A 298 8.01 9.00 14.75
C LYS A 298 8.23 7.81 13.81
N LYS A 299 7.35 7.60 12.83
CA LYS A 299 7.51 6.53 11.83
C LYS A 299 8.69 6.79 10.88
N LYS A 300 8.87 8.03 10.42
CA LYS A 300 10.03 8.42 9.61
C LYS A 300 11.35 8.22 10.36
N GLU A 301 11.40 8.60 11.64
CA GLU A 301 12.55 8.37 12.51
C GLU A 301 12.80 6.88 12.73
N SER A 302 11.76 6.09 12.99
CA SER A 302 11.88 4.64 13.11
C SER A 302 12.47 4.01 11.84
N LYS A 303 12.04 4.45 10.65
CA LYS A 303 12.62 3.99 9.38
C LYS A 303 14.11 4.34 9.30
N LYS A 304 14.48 5.59 9.60
CA LYS A 304 15.87 6.07 9.59
C LYS A 304 16.75 5.30 10.57
N ASN A 305 16.26 5.03 11.77
CA ASN A 305 17.01 4.36 12.83
C ASN A 305 17.06 2.84 12.69
N SER A 306 16.15 2.24 11.92
CA SER A 306 16.10 0.78 11.73
C SER A 306 17.32 0.22 10.99
N ASN A 307 18.17 1.08 10.38
CA ASN A 307 19.28 0.69 9.49
C ASN A 307 18.89 -0.34 8.43
N ILE A 308 17.59 -0.51 8.15
CA ILE A 308 17.07 -1.64 7.38
C ILE A 308 17.60 -1.64 5.94
N GLU A 309 17.88 -0.46 5.40
CA GLU A 309 18.50 -0.32 4.08
C GLU A 309 19.96 -0.76 4.06
N GLN A 310 20.72 -0.47 5.11
CA GLN A 310 22.09 -0.95 5.26
C GLN A 310 22.09 -2.47 5.43
N GLU A 311 21.22 -3.00 6.29
CA GLU A 311 21.08 -4.45 6.49
C GLU A 311 20.72 -5.16 5.19
N ILE A 312 19.71 -4.69 4.44
CA ILE A 312 19.35 -5.24 3.13
C ILE A 312 20.55 -5.22 2.18
N THR A 313 21.31 -4.12 2.14
CA THR A 313 22.50 -4.00 1.30
C THR A 313 23.56 -5.04 1.69
N THR A 314 23.84 -5.19 2.98
CA THR A 314 24.78 -6.20 3.49
C THR A 314 24.32 -7.62 3.17
N LEU A 315 23.02 -7.93 3.39
CA LEU A 315 22.45 -9.23 3.07
C LEU A 315 22.56 -9.55 1.57
N GLN A 316 22.33 -8.57 0.68
CA GLN A 316 22.50 -8.73 -0.77
C GLN A 316 23.97 -9.00 -1.15
N GLN A 317 24.91 -8.30 -0.52
CA GLN A 317 26.35 -8.51 -0.74
C GLN A 317 26.78 -9.91 -0.28
N GLU A 318 26.25 -10.40 0.84
CA GLU A 318 26.54 -11.76 1.36
C GLU A 318 25.87 -12.87 0.51
N LEU A 319 24.76 -12.58 -0.16
CA LEU A 319 24.03 -13.56 -0.96
C LEU A 319 24.76 -13.94 -2.25
N ALA A 320 25.36 -12.95 -2.94
CA ALA A 320 26.04 -13.14 -4.21
C ALA A 320 27.15 -14.24 -4.19
N PRO A 321 28.09 -14.25 -3.23
CA PRO A 321 29.10 -15.31 -3.17
C PRO A 321 28.48 -16.68 -2.81
N LYS A 322 27.42 -16.73 -1.99
CA LYS A 322 26.73 -17.98 -1.62
C LYS A 322 26.01 -18.59 -2.82
N GLU A 323 25.35 -17.77 -3.65
CA GLU A 323 24.72 -18.22 -4.90
C GLU A 323 25.76 -18.82 -5.86
N LYS A 324 26.90 -18.14 -6.01
CA LYS A 324 28.03 -18.62 -6.84
C LYS A 324 28.56 -19.96 -6.32
N LEU A 325 28.74 -20.09 -5.00
CA LEU A 325 29.18 -21.33 -4.37
C LEU A 325 28.18 -22.47 -4.62
N LEU A 326 26.88 -22.22 -4.42
CA LEU A 326 25.82 -23.21 -4.67
C LEU A 326 25.84 -23.68 -6.14
N LYS A 327 25.99 -22.75 -7.09
CA LYS A 327 26.10 -23.08 -8.52
C LYS A 327 27.32 -23.95 -8.81
N SER A 328 28.48 -23.63 -8.24
CA SER A 328 29.71 -24.44 -8.34
C SER A 328 29.50 -25.85 -7.77
N LYS A 329 28.88 -25.97 -6.59
CA LYS A 329 28.64 -27.27 -5.95
C LYS A 329 27.63 -28.14 -6.71
N LYS A 330 26.61 -27.53 -7.33
CA LYS A 330 25.70 -28.23 -8.25
C LYS A 330 26.45 -28.82 -9.45
N GLN A 331 27.40 -28.06 -10.03
CA GLN A 331 28.24 -28.54 -11.13
C GLN A 331 29.18 -29.67 -10.69
N GLU A 332 29.86 -29.51 -9.55
CA GLU A 332 30.74 -30.56 -8.99
C GLU A 332 29.97 -31.88 -8.75
N LEU A 333 28.76 -31.79 -8.19
CA LEU A 333 27.90 -32.96 -7.96
C LEU A 333 27.50 -33.64 -9.28
N GLN A 334 27.12 -32.86 -10.29
CA GLN A 334 26.75 -33.39 -11.61
C GLN A 334 27.92 -34.14 -12.26
N VAL A 335 29.14 -33.59 -12.17
CA VAL A 335 30.36 -34.25 -12.67
C VAL A 335 30.64 -35.55 -11.91
N ALA A 336 30.48 -35.55 -10.59
CA ALA A 336 30.65 -36.74 -9.76
C ALA A 336 29.62 -37.82 -10.10
N GLU A 337 28.36 -37.45 -10.34
CA GLU A 337 27.29 -38.36 -10.76
C GLU A 337 27.59 -39.04 -12.10
N ILE A 338 28.02 -38.25 -13.10
CA ILE A 338 28.41 -38.77 -14.41
C ILE A 338 29.57 -39.76 -14.26
N THR A 339 30.60 -39.41 -13.48
CA THR A 339 31.78 -40.26 -13.26
C THR A 339 31.41 -41.57 -12.57
N LEU A 340 30.53 -41.50 -11.57
CA LEU A 340 30.02 -42.67 -10.85
C LEU A 340 29.26 -43.60 -11.80
N ASN A 341 28.35 -43.05 -12.60
CA ASN A 341 27.56 -43.82 -13.57
C ASN A 341 28.43 -44.48 -14.66
N GLN A 342 29.48 -43.78 -15.12
CA GLN A 342 30.46 -44.34 -16.06
C GLN A 342 31.20 -45.54 -15.46
N LYS A 343 31.68 -45.42 -14.21
CA LYS A 343 32.38 -46.53 -13.53
C LYS A 343 31.46 -47.70 -13.24
N SER A 344 30.23 -47.46 -12.80
CA SER A 344 29.20 -48.51 -12.64
C SER A 344 28.96 -49.25 -13.95
N SER A 345 28.84 -48.52 -15.07
CA SER A 345 28.63 -49.12 -16.39
C SER A 345 29.80 -50.01 -16.83
N LEU A 346 31.04 -49.55 -16.62
CA LEU A 346 32.25 -50.33 -16.91
C LEU A 346 32.32 -51.60 -16.07
N LEU A 347 31.98 -51.54 -14.78
CA LEU A 347 31.95 -52.70 -13.89
C LEU A 347 30.90 -53.73 -14.36
N ILE A 348 29.72 -53.28 -14.76
CA ILE A 348 28.67 -54.15 -15.33
C ILE A 348 29.18 -54.86 -16.58
N GLU A 349 29.84 -54.14 -17.49
CA GLU A 349 30.40 -54.71 -18.72
C GLU A 349 31.48 -55.77 -18.43
N LYS A 350 32.42 -55.46 -17.52
CA LYS A 350 33.48 -56.40 -17.13
C LYS A 350 32.92 -57.65 -16.47
N ASN A 351 31.89 -57.53 -15.64
CA ASN A 351 31.20 -58.68 -15.06
C ASN A 351 30.50 -59.56 -16.10
N LYS A 352 29.88 -58.97 -17.14
CA LYS A 352 29.33 -59.74 -18.28
C LYS A 352 30.42 -60.51 -19.02
N ASN A 353 31.56 -59.86 -19.27
CA ASN A 353 32.70 -60.50 -19.95
C ASN A 353 33.27 -61.66 -19.13
N LYS A 354 33.36 -61.51 -17.79
CA LYS A 354 33.73 -62.61 -16.87
C LYS A 354 32.77 -63.80 -16.99
N GLN A 355 31.45 -63.57 -16.97
CA GLN A 355 30.46 -64.65 -17.11
C GLN A 355 30.58 -65.39 -18.45
N SER A 356 30.82 -64.66 -19.54
CA SER A 356 31.10 -65.25 -20.85
C SER A 356 32.34 -66.14 -20.81
N LEU A 357 33.44 -65.65 -20.24
CA LEU A 357 34.69 -66.41 -20.10
C LEU A 357 34.52 -67.67 -19.23
N GLU A 358 33.76 -67.58 -18.13
CA GLU A 358 33.44 -68.72 -17.27
C GLU A 358 32.65 -69.80 -18.02
N THR A 359 31.72 -69.40 -18.89
CA THR A 359 30.98 -70.31 -19.76
C THR A 359 31.90 -71.03 -20.73
N GLU A 360 32.81 -70.30 -21.39
CA GLU A 360 33.79 -70.87 -22.31
C GLU A 360 34.77 -71.84 -21.62
N ILE A 361 35.24 -71.49 -20.41
CA ILE A 361 36.09 -72.37 -19.59
C ILE A 361 35.34 -73.66 -19.28
N SER A 362 34.08 -73.57 -18.82
CA SER A 362 33.24 -74.74 -18.52
C SER A 362 33.06 -75.65 -19.74
N GLN A 363 32.85 -75.06 -20.93
CA GLN A 363 32.75 -75.82 -22.18
C GLN A 363 34.06 -76.52 -22.55
N LEU A 364 35.21 -75.86 -22.41
CA LEU A 364 36.52 -76.45 -22.66
C LEU A 364 36.84 -77.58 -21.67
N GLU A 365 36.52 -77.41 -20.38
CA GLU A 365 36.69 -78.45 -19.36
C GLU A 365 35.86 -79.69 -19.71
N LYS A 366 34.58 -79.52 -20.05
CA LYS A 366 33.72 -80.62 -20.51
C LYS A 366 34.30 -81.31 -21.75
N LYS A 367 34.81 -80.55 -22.72
CA LYS A 367 35.43 -81.08 -23.96
C LYS A 367 36.69 -81.89 -23.65
N ILE A 368 37.57 -81.40 -22.78
CA ILE A 368 38.79 -82.09 -22.36
C ILE A 368 38.44 -83.39 -21.63
N VAL A 369 37.51 -83.35 -20.66
CA VAL A 369 37.04 -84.53 -19.93
C VAL A 369 36.44 -85.57 -20.89
N PHE A 370 35.63 -85.15 -21.87
CA PHE A 370 35.07 -86.03 -22.89
C PHE A 370 36.17 -86.70 -23.75
N LEU A 371 37.18 -85.94 -24.19
CA LEU A 371 38.31 -86.47 -24.96
C LEU A 371 39.20 -87.41 -24.13
N GLN A 372 39.33 -87.16 -22.83
CA GLN A 372 40.07 -87.99 -21.89
C GLN A 372 39.32 -89.28 -21.50
N ASN A 373 37.99 -89.23 -21.34
CA ASN A 373 37.17 -90.40 -20.98
C ASN A 373 36.94 -91.35 -22.17
N ASN A 374 37.03 -90.86 -23.41
CA ASN A 374 37.08 -91.66 -24.62
C ASN A 374 38.49 -92.28 -24.90
N LYS A 375 39.33 -92.40 -23.87
CA LYS A 375 40.67 -93.01 -23.94
C LYS A 375 40.68 -94.50 -24.28
N ASN A 376 39.53 -95.19 -24.25
CA ASN A 376 39.55 -96.63 -24.51
C ASN A 376 38.23 -97.17 -25.09
N PRO A 377 38.09 -97.31 -26.43
CA PRO A 377 36.94 -98.04 -27.00
C PRO A 377 36.92 -99.53 -26.60
N PHE A 378 37.99 -100.07 -26.01
CA PHE A 378 38.06 -101.48 -25.59
C PHE A 378 37.71 -101.73 -24.12
N LYS A 379 37.46 -100.71 -23.29
CA LYS A 379 37.03 -100.94 -21.89
C LYS A 379 35.53 -101.23 -21.75
N LYS A 380 34.72 -100.99 -22.79
CA LYS A 380 33.28 -101.31 -22.84
C LYS A 380 32.95 -102.63 -23.56
N MET A 381 33.95 -103.42 -23.96
CA MET A 381 33.77 -104.76 -24.56
C MET A 381 34.29 -105.88 -23.64
N LYS A 382 34.33 -105.64 -22.33
CA LYS A 382 34.76 -106.63 -21.31
C LYS A 382 33.69 -106.93 -20.25
N GLU A 383 32.49 -106.41 -20.46
CA GLU A 383 31.22 -106.92 -19.91
C GLU A 383 30.39 -107.33 -21.11
#